data_AF-V9L511-F1
#
_entry.id   AF-V9L511-F1
#
_cell.length_a   1.000
_cell.length_b   1.000
_cell.length_c   1.000
_cell.angle_alpha   90.00
_cell.angle_beta   90.00
_cell.angle_gamma   90.00
#
_symmetry.space_group_name_H-M   'P 1'
#
loop_
_entity.id
_entity.type
_entity.pdbx_description
1 polymer ?
#
loop_
_entity_poly.entity_id
_entity_poly.type
_entity_poly.pdbx_seq_one_letter_code
_entity_poly.pdbx_strand_id
1 'polypeptide(L)' 'MFPACPLNFRPVCGSDGVTYDNECMLCFTNWKLKEDVVIEKLEEC' A
#
# COMPACT_ATOMS: atom_id res chain seq x y z
N MET A 1 -14.23 5.32 -11.98
CA MET A 1 -12.93 5.11 -12.66
C MET A 1 -11.87 5.16 -11.58
N PHE A 2 -11.52 3.99 -11.02
CA PHE A 2 -10.47 3.92 -10.00
C PHE A 2 -9.13 4.15 -10.73
N PRO A 3 -8.24 5.02 -10.22
CA PRO A 3 -6.95 5.22 -10.87
C PRO A 3 -6.22 3.89 -10.88
N ALA A 4 -5.78 3.46 -12.06
CA ALA A 4 -4.81 2.39 -12.14
C ALA A 4 -3.58 2.84 -11.34
N CYS A 5 -3.15 2.04 -10.37
CA CYS A 5 -1.93 2.36 -9.65
C CYS A 5 -0.76 2.36 -10.63
N PRO A 6 0.15 3.36 -10.55
CA PRO A 6 1.37 3.32 -11.33
C PRO A 6 2.15 2.03 -11.00
N LEU A 7 2.80 1.45 -12.00
CA LEU A 7 3.68 0.27 -11.85
C LEU A 7 5.06 0.66 -11.28
N ASN A 8 5.11 1.73 -10.48
CA ASN A 8 6.33 2.15 -9.81
C ASN A 8 6.57 1.24 -8.60
N PHE A 9 7.75 0.62 -8.56
CA PHE A 9 8.19 -0.10 -7.38
C PHE A 9 8.76 0.91 -6.39
N ARG A 10 8.01 1.19 -5.33
CA ARG A 10 8.37 2.06 -4.20
C ARG A 10 7.81 1.43 -2.93
N PRO A 11 8.46 0.38 -2.41
CA PRO A 11 7.89 -0.40 -1.34
C PRO A 11 7.62 0.44 -0.10
N VAL A 12 6.52 0.16 0.56
CA VAL A 12 6.14 0.76 1.84
C VAL A 12 5.72 -0.31 2.83
N CYS A 13 6.12 -0.15 4.08
CA CYS A 13 5.74 -1.01 5.17
C CYS A 13 4.41 -0.50 5.73
N GLY A 14 3.38 -1.34 5.72
CA GLY A 14 2.11 -1.08 6.38
C GLY A 14 2.19 -1.31 7.88
N SER A 15 1.28 -0.69 8.64
CA SER A 15 1.11 -0.89 10.08
C SER A 15 0.65 -2.30 10.47
N ASP A 16 0.28 -3.11 9.48
CA ASP A 16 -0.02 -4.53 9.56
C ASP A 16 1.24 -5.42 9.47
N GLY A 17 2.41 -4.81 9.24
CA GLY A 17 3.68 -5.51 9.01
C GLY A 17 3.80 -6.10 7.60
N VAL A 18 2.95 -5.67 6.66
CA VAL A 18 2.98 -6.12 5.26
C VAL A 18 3.69 -5.08 4.40
N THR A 19 4.59 -5.54 3.53
CA THR A 19 5.22 -4.71 2.51
C THR A 19 4.32 -4.59 1.29
N TYR A 20 4.00 -3.36 0.90
CA TYR A 20 3.22 -3.04 -0.28
C TYR A 20 4.12 -2.44 -1.36
N ASP A 21 3.97 -2.88 -2.61
CA ASP A 21 4.81 -2.44 -3.74
C ASP A 21 4.84 -0.91 -3.95
N ASN A 22 3.77 -0.22 -3.54
CA ASN A 22 3.67 1.23 -3.45
C ASN A 22 2.50 1.70 -2.58
N GLU A 23 2.49 2.99 -2.25
CA GLU A 23 1.42 3.66 -1.49
C GLU A 23 0.04 3.46 -2.13
N CYS A 24 -0.04 3.42 -3.46
CA CYS A 24 -1.30 3.22 -4.16
C CYS A 24 -1.83 1.78 -3.98
N MET A 25 -0.95 0.78 -4.01
CA MET A 25 -1.28 -0.62 -3.74
C MET A 25 -1.76 -0.83 -2.30
N LEU A 26 -1.17 -0.12 -1.33
CA LEU A 26 -1.68 -0.10 0.06
C LEU A 26 -3.09 0.51 0.11
N CYS A 27 -3.30 1.68 -0.50
CA CYS A 27 -4.62 2.32 -0.54
C CYS A 27 -5.69 1.44 -1.25
N PHE A 28 -5.30 0.78 -2.34
CA PHE A 28 -6.16 -0.17 -3.04
C PHE A 28 -6.49 -1.39 -2.18
N THR A 29 -5.51 -1.90 -1.43
CA THR A 29 -5.71 -3.02 -0.51
C THR A 29 -6.68 -2.63 0.60
N ASN A 30 -6.50 -1.46 1.23
CA ASN A 30 -7.44 -0.91 2.20
C ASN A 30 -8.86 -0.83 1.63
N TRP A 31 -9.03 -0.33 0.40
CA TRP A 31 -10.34 -0.27 -0.23
C TRP A 31 -10.94 -1.66 -0.51
N LYS A 32 -10.12 -2.60 -0.99
CA LYS A 32 -10.54 -3.96 -1.39
C LYS A 32 -10.91 -4.82 -0.18
N LEU A 33 -10.09 -4.77 0.87
CA LEU A 33 -10.26 -5.57 2.09
C LEU A 33 -11.06 -4.84 3.17
N LYS A 34 -11.33 -3.53 2.98
CA LYS A 34 -11.90 -2.64 4.00
C LYS A 34 -11.06 -2.62 5.28
N GLU A 35 -9.75 -2.65 5.11
CA GLU A 35 -8.76 -2.49 6.17
C GLU A 35 -8.32 -1.03 6.24
N ASP A 36 -7.75 -0.65 7.38
CA ASP A 36 -7.22 0.70 7.64
C ASP A 36 -5.72 0.60 7.95
N VAL A 37 -4.97 0.04 6.98
CA VAL A 37 -3.52 -0.08 7.09
C VAL A 37 -2.91 1.29 6.79
N VAL A 38 -2.09 1.81 7.69
CA VAL A 38 -1.36 3.07 7.48
C VAL A 38 0.09 2.77 7.14
N ILE A 39 0.75 3.69 6.42
CA ILE A 39 2.19 3.54 6.12
C ILE A 39 2.98 3.75 7.42
N GLU A 40 3.69 2.72 7.85
CA GLU A 40 4.62 2.78 8.97
C GLU A 40 6.02 3.23 8.54
N LYS A 41 6.52 2.74 7.38
CA LYS A 41 7.81 3.14 6.80
C LYS A 41 7.75 3.23 5.28
N LEU A 42 8.55 4.12 4.69
CA LEU A 42 8.67 4.34 3.24
C LEU A 42 9.67 3.37 2.57
N GLU A 43 9.86 2.20 3.17
CA GLU A 43 10.71 1.09 2.72
C GLU A 43 9.99 -0.22 3.05
N GLU A 44 10.59 -1.36 2.69
CA GLU A 44 10.06 -2.68 3.07
C GLU A 44 10.05 -2.88 4.60
N CYS A 45 9.05 -3.60 5.10
CA CYS A 45 9.19 -4.32 6.36
C CYS A 45 10.21 -5.47 6.16
#